data_AF-A0A0D8XI16-F1
#
_entry.id   AF-A0A0D8XI16-F1
#
_cell.length_a   1.000
_cell.length_b   1.000
_cell.length_c   1.000
_cell.angle_alpha   90.00
_cell.angle_beta   90.00
_cell.angle_gamma   90.00
#
_symmetry.space_group_name_H-M   'P 1'
#
loop_
_entity.id
_entity.type
_entity.pdbx_description
1 polymer ?
#
loop_
_entity_poly.entity_id
_entity_poly.type
_entity_poly.pdbx_seq_one_letter_code
_entity_poly.pdbx_strand_id
1 'polypeptide(L)'
;MVEDLCASGNDMYYTKLMNNTNWQWEVNTYKVTRWLSDGEMIFLGDREKSHNVVEVIWTPGHTPDSLILWFAHENRLFIGDQFYRFEDIMLTYNHTDIKDYEASLKKILNFIMKQPQPKQIRYSASRSDSDFLCLPILKQYHRFFLNILAGTQIGSPLQVNEGDGWRYENRDKSMRVIISSDIVERLNRAREKALQYH
;
A
#
# COMPACT_ATOMS: atom_id res chain seq x y z
N MET A 1 -25.03 -1.46 -13.56
CA MET A 1 -24.09 -0.48 -14.13
C MET A 1 -22.94 -0.24 -13.16
N VAL A 2 -22.04 -1.21 -13.12
CA VAL A 2 -20.59 -1.04 -13.10
C VAL A 2 -20.18 -2.04 -14.18
N GLU A 3 -19.55 -1.59 -15.26
CA GLU A 3 -19.04 -2.51 -16.28
C GLU A 3 -17.96 -3.37 -15.62
N ASP A 4 -18.21 -4.68 -15.63
CA ASP A 4 -17.32 -5.74 -15.17
C ASP A 4 -16.04 -5.76 -16.01
N LEU A 5 -15.10 -4.86 -15.72
CA LEU A 5 -13.80 -4.83 -16.39
C LEU A 5 -12.75 -5.77 -15.78
N CYS A 6 -13.11 -6.60 -14.79
CA CYS A 6 -12.19 -7.60 -14.24
C CYS A 6 -12.69 -9.05 -14.27
N ALA A 7 -13.94 -9.31 -14.67
CA ALA A 7 -14.45 -10.65 -15.00
C ALA A 7 -15.81 -10.48 -15.68
N SER A 8 -15.89 -10.58 -17.01
CA SER A 8 -17.18 -10.45 -17.69
C SER A 8 -18.15 -11.51 -17.18
N GLY A 9 -19.26 -11.11 -16.55
CA GLY A 9 -20.35 -11.99 -16.11
C GLY A 9 -21.06 -12.76 -17.24
N ASN A 10 -20.51 -12.72 -18.45
CA ASN A 10 -20.97 -13.48 -19.61
C ASN A 10 -20.53 -14.96 -19.56
N ASP A 11 -19.53 -15.29 -18.74
CA ASP A 11 -19.10 -16.67 -18.53
C ASP A 11 -19.37 -17.10 -17.08
N MET A 12 -20.43 -17.90 -16.87
CA MET A 12 -20.77 -18.48 -15.55
C MET A 12 -19.72 -19.48 -15.04
N TYR A 13 -18.69 -19.79 -15.84
CA TYR A 13 -17.61 -20.71 -15.51
C TYR A 13 -16.27 -20.02 -15.25
N TYR A 14 -16.20 -18.68 -15.11
CA TYR A 14 -14.95 -17.97 -14.82
C TYR A 14 -14.22 -18.43 -13.54
N THR A 15 -14.93 -19.08 -12.62
CA THR A 15 -14.37 -19.72 -11.41
C THR A 15 -14.15 -21.23 -11.53
N LYS A 16 -14.66 -21.88 -12.59
CA LYS A 16 -14.37 -23.28 -12.84
C LYS A 16 -13.00 -23.38 -13.52
N LEU A 17 -12.04 -23.92 -12.79
CA LEU A 17 -10.82 -24.44 -13.39
C LEU A 17 -11.22 -25.52 -14.41
N MET A 18 -11.07 -25.22 -15.70
CA MET A 18 -11.31 -26.19 -16.74
C MET A 18 -10.25 -27.30 -16.63
N ASN A 19 -10.70 -28.51 -16.27
CA ASN A 19 -9.87 -29.68 -16.00
C ASN A 19 -9.04 -30.19 -17.19
N ASN A 20 -8.97 -29.47 -18.32
CA ASN A 20 -8.32 -29.99 -19.53
C ASN A 20 -7.73 -28.93 -20.48
N THR A 21 -7.11 -27.88 -19.95
CA THR A 21 -6.61 -26.79 -20.77
C THR A 21 -5.31 -26.24 -20.23
N ASN A 22 -4.29 -26.19 -21.10
CA ASN A 22 -3.01 -25.51 -20.93
C ASN A 22 -3.18 -23.99 -20.80
N TRP A 23 -3.99 -23.50 -19.84
CA TRP A 23 -4.06 -22.07 -19.53
C TRP A 23 -2.80 -21.69 -18.76
N GLN A 24 -1.73 -21.46 -19.51
CA GLN A 24 -0.68 -20.55 -19.11
C GLN A 24 -1.34 -19.18 -18.97
N TRP A 25 -1.43 -18.67 -17.74
CA TRP A 25 -1.72 -17.25 -17.50
C TRP A 25 -0.50 -16.46 -17.96
N GLU A 26 -0.31 -16.33 -19.27
CA GLU A 26 0.73 -15.48 -19.79
C GLU A 26 0.26 -14.02 -19.68
N VAL A 27 0.97 -13.22 -18.90
CA VAL A 27 0.80 -11.76 -18.95
C VAL A 27 1.22 -11.36 -20.36
N ASN A 28 0.25 -10.99 -21.19
CA ASN A 28 0.52 -10.52 -22.54
C ASN A 28 1.57 -9.40 -22.48
N THR A 29 2.52 -9.44 -23.41
CA THR A 29 3.48 -8.35 -23.56
C THR A 29 2.71 -7.04 -23.75
N TYR A 30 2.97 -6.07 -22.88
CA TYR A 30 2.37 -4.75 -22.93
C TYR A 30 3.44 -3.72 -23.28
N LYS A 31 3.01 -2.61 -23.90
CA LYS A 31 3.86 -1.44 -24.12
C LYS A 31 3.42 -0.34 -23.17
N VAL A 32 4.37 0.23 -22.44
CA VAL A 32 4.11 1.44 -21.65
C VAL A 32 3.70 2.56 -22.62
N THR A 33 2.47 3.04 -22.49
CA THR A 33 1.90 4.11 -23.33
C THR A 33 2.03 5.47 -22.69
N ARG A 34 2.12 5.53 -21.36
CA ARG A 34 2.18 6.76 -20.58
C ARG A 34 2.81 6.48 -19.22
N TRP A 35 3.61 7.42 -18.74
CA TRP A 35 4.06 7.50 -17.36
C TRP A 35 3.19 8.50 -16.61
N LEU A 36 2.89 8.21 -15.35
CA LEU A 36 2.11 9.07 -14.47
C LEU A 36 3.04 9.85 -13.55
N SER A 37 2.71 11.11 -13.32
CA SER A 37 3.40 12.01 -12.39
C SER A 37 2.60 12.20 -11.11
N ASP A 38 3.27 12.62 -10.04
CA ASP A 38 2.61 13.04 -8.81
C ASP A 38 1.67 14.23 -9.06
N GLY A 39 0.45 14.18 -8.52
CA GLY A 39 -0.61 15.18 -8.72
C GLY A 39 -1.31 15.11 -10.08
N GLU A 40 -0.99 14.13 -10.93
CA GLU A 40 -1.59 14.01 -12.25
C GLU A 40 -3.05 13.53 -12.18
N MET A 41 -3.92 14.16 -12.98
CA MET A 41 -5.33 13.77 -13.07
C MET A 41 -5.56 12.74 -14.18
N ILE A 42 -6.20 11.63 -13.84
CA ILE A 42 -6.64 10.60 -14.77
C ILE A 42 -8.16 10.70 -14.92
N PHE A 43 -8.62 10.87 -16.16
CA PHE A 43 -10.03 10.90 -16.52
C PHE A 43 -10.48 9.48 -16.87
N LEU A 44 -11.41 8.91 -16.08
CA LEU A 44 -11.97 7.57 -16.26
C LEU A 44 -13.12 7.55 -17.29
N GLY A 45 -13.18 8.56 -18.16
CA GLY A 45 -14.24 8.74 -19.15
C GLY A 45 -14.15 10.11 -19.80
N ASP A 46 -15.31 10.64 -20.19
CA ASP A 46 -15.43 11.95 -20.80
C ASP A 46 -14.88 13.06 -19.89
N ARG A 47 -14.05 13.95 -20.45
CA ARG A 47 -13.44 15.08 -19.73
C ARG A 47 -14.48 16.09 -19.25
N GLU A 48 -15.63 16.16 -19.92
CA GLU A 48 -16.73 17.02 -19.49
C GLU A 48 -17.46 16.48 -18.25
N LYS A 49 -17.31 15.17 -17.96
CA LYS A 49 -17.87 14.53 -16.76
C LYS A 49 -16.89 14.63 -15.60
N SER A 50 -16.93 15.77 -14.91
CA SER A 50 -16.03 16.13 -13.81
C SER A 50 -16.00 15.16 -12.61
N HIS A 51 -16.97 14.24 -12.50
CA HIS A 51 -17.01 13.26 -11.42
C HIS A 51 -16.10 12.04 -11.62
N ASN A 52 -15.69 11.73 -12.86
CA ASN A 52 -14.88 10.55 -13.19
C ASN A 52 -13.40 10.89 -13.29
N VAL A 53 -12.85 11.54 -12.25
CA VAL A 53 -11.44 11.90 -12.21
C VAL A 53 -10.78 11.32 -10.97
N VAL A 54 -9.59 10.74 -11.14
CA VAL A 54 -8.74 10.32 -10.02
C VAL A 54 -7.43 11.09 -10.07
N GLU A 55 -6.95 11.51 -8.90
CA GLU A 55 -5.66 12.17 -8.73
C GLU A 55 -4.61 11.13 -8.33
N VAL A 56 -3.47 11.14 -9.02
CA VAL A 56 -2.31 10.30 -8.68
C VAL A 56 -1.55 10.94 -7.54
N ILE A 57 -1.23 10.15 -6.52
CA ILE A 57 -0.34 10.55 -5.43
C ILE A 57 0.80 9.54 -5.39
N TRP A 58 2.01 9.98 -5.76
CA TRP A 58 3.20 9.14 -5.72
C TRP A 58 3.63 8.89 -4.27
N THR A 59 3.82 7.62 -3.92
CA THR A 59 4.07 7.13 -2.56
C THR A 59 5.16 6.04 -2.57
N PRO A 60 6.42 6.40 -2.90
CA PRO A 60 7.52 5.45 -2.94
C PRO A 60 7.78 4.83 -1.56
N GLY A 61 8.37 3.64 -1.54
CA GLY A 61 8.91 3.04 -0.33
C GLY A 61 8.65 1.55 -0.22
N HIS A 62 7.42 1.09 -0.48
CA HIS A 62 7.15 -0.34 -0.65
C HIS A 62 7.85 -0.82 -1.92
N THR A 63 7.57 -0.13 -3.02
CA THR A 63 8.37 -0.09 -4.25
C THR A 63 8.68 1.37 -4.65
N PRO A 64 9.69 1.64 -5.49
CA PRO A 64 10.02 3.01 -5.92
C PRO A 64 8.92 3.67 -6.77
N ASP A 65 8.11 2.87 -7.44
CA ASP A 65 7.03 3.28 -8.34
C ASP A 65 5.64 3.19 -7.70
N SER A 66 5.56 2.85 -6.41
CA SER A 66 4.31 2.80 -5.66
C SER A 66 3.58 4.14 -5.72
N LEU A 67 2.26 4.09 -5.95
CA LEU A 67 1.36 5.23 -5.96
C LEU A 67 0.04 4.88 -5.29
N ILE A 68 -0.71 5.89 -4.90
CA ILE A 68 -2.11 5.77 -4.50
C ILE A 68 -2.98 6.67 -5.37
N LEU A 69 -4.27 6.36 -5.44
CA LEU A 69 -5.23 7.13 -6.23
C LEU A 69 -6.26 7.78 -5.31
N TRP A 70 -6.52 9.06 -5.50
CA TRP A 70 -7.59 9.79 -4.83
C TRP A 70 -8.80 9.95 -5.74
N PHE A 71 -9.94 9.42 -5.31
CA PHE A 71 -11.22 9.55 -5.99
C PHE A 71 -12.14 10.48 -5.19
N ALA A 72 -12.11 11.77 -5.54
CA ALA A 72 -12.78 12.83 -4.81
C ALA A 72 -14.32 12.64 -4.75
N HIS A 73 -14.92 12.13 -5.83
CA HIS A 73 -16.38 11.94 -5.91
C HIS A 73 -16.94 11.03 -4.80
N GLU A 74 -16.17 10.02 -4.39
CA GLU A 74 -16.55 9.10 -3.30
C GLU A 74 -15.82 9.33 -1.98
N ASN A 75 -15.01 10.39 -1.88
CA ASN A 75 -14.08 10.59 -0.77
C ASN A 75 -13.22 9.33 -0.48
N ARG A 76 -12.65 8.72 -1.52
CA ARG A 76 -11.98 7.41 -1.43
C ARG A 76 -10.52 7.43 -1.88
N LEU A 77 -9.64 6.79 -1.11
CA LEU A 77 -8.26 6.49 -1.48
C LEU A 77 -8.11 5.01 -1.88
N PHE A 78 -7.45 4.74 -3.00
CA PHE A 78 -6.97 3.40 -3.35
C PHE A 78 -5.49 3.32 -3.00
N ILE A 79 -5.14 2.57 -1.95
CA ILE A 79 -3.81 2.65 -1.32
C ILE A 79 -2.88 1.46 -1.61
N GLY A 80 -3.34 0.48 -2.38
CA GLY A 80 -2.54 -0.70 -2.74
C GLY A 80 -1.96 -1.41 -1.51
N ASP A 81 -0.67 -1.72 -1.56
CA ASP A 81 0.08 -2.38 -0.48
C ASP A 81 0.66 -1.41 0.58
N GLN A 82 0.29 -0.12 0.55
CA GLN A 82 0.75 0.86 1.54
C GLN A 82 0.20 0.59 2.95
N PHE A 83 -0.97 -0.02 3.04
CA PHE A 83 -1.56 -0.46 4.31
C PHE A 83 -2.75 -1.39 4.08
N TYR A 84 -2.82 -2.47 4.84
CA TYR A 84 -4.01 -3.30 5.01
C TYR A 84 -3.93 -4.02 6.35
N ARG A 85 -5.09 -4.41 6.89
CA ARG A 85 -5.16 -5.11 8.17
C ARG A 85 -5.09 -6.62 8.02
N PHE A 86 -4.68 -7.28 9.10
CA PHE A 86 -4.75 -8.74 9.29
C PHE A 86 -3.89 -9.60 8.34
N GLU A 87 -3.06 -8.96 7.52
CA GLU A 87 -2.10 -9.61 6.63
C GLU A 87 -0.74 -8.91 6.77
N ASP A 88 0.32 -9.57 6.33
CA ASP A 88 1.68 -9.06 6.44
C ASP A 88 1.96 -8.05 5.31
N ILE A 89 2.38 -6.85 5.67
CA ILE A 89 2.96 -5.89 4.72
C ILE A 89 4.44 -6.23 4.54
N MET A 90 4.81 -6.64 3.34
CA MET A 90 6.15 -7.12 3.01
C MET A 90 7.07 -5.96 2.63
N LEU A 91 7.95 -5.56 3.53
CA LEU A 91 9.03 -4.58 3.30
C LEU A 91 10.37 -5.34 3.17
N THR A 92 10.38 -6.36 2.32
CA THR A 92 11.48 -7.31 2.13
C THR A 92 12.18 -7.19 0.79
N TYR A 93 11.56 -6.53 -0.18
CA TYR A 93 12.08 -6.40 -1.53
C TYR A 93 13.37 -5.55 -1.58
N ASN A 94 14.27 -5.88 -2.49
CA ASN A 94 15.53 -5.14 -2.68
C ASN A 94 15.34 -3.66 -3.04
N HIS A 95 14.17 -3.30 -3.56
CA HIS A 95 13.81 -1.92 -3.93
C HIS A 95 12.94 -1.22 -2.88
N THR A 96 12.68 -1.86 -1.74
CA THR A 96 12.01 -1.23 -0.61
C THR A 96 12.94 -0.19 0.03
N ASP A 97 12.40 1.01 0.28
CA ASP A 97 13.07 2.07 1.05
C ASP A 97 12.17 2.50 2.21
N ILE A 98 12.62 2.22 3.44
CA ILE A 98 11.89 2.51 4.67
C ILE A 98 11.70 4.00 4.94
N LYS A 99 12.67 4.83 4.52
CA LYS A 99 12.61 6.28 4.74
C LYS A 99 11.56 6.88 3.81
N ASP A 100 11.57 6.46 2.54
CA ASP A 100 10.55 6.88 1.58
C ASP A 100 9.17 6.34 1.98
N TYR A 101 9.10 5.11 2.49
CA TYR A 101 7.85 4.54 2.99
C TYR A 101 7.27 5.37 4.16
N GLU A 102 8.08 5.76 5.15
CA GLU A 102 7.63 6.66 6.23
C GLU A 102 7.17 8.00 5.68
N ALA A 103 7.94 8.61 4.77
CA ALA A 103 7.60 9.88 4.15
C ALA A 103 6.28 9.80 3.37
N SER A 104 6.03 8.68 2.70
CA SER A 104 4.78 8.36 2.01
C SER A 104 3.61 8.24 2.99
N LEU A 105 3.73 7.47 4.08
CA LEU A 105 2.69 7.40 5.10
C LEU A 105 2.35 8.78 5.69
N LYS A 106 3.37 9.61 5.93
CA LYS A 106 3.20 10.99 6.38
C LYS A 106 2.52 11.86 5.32
N LYS A 107 2.89 11.72 4.04
CA LYS A 107 2.27 12.43 2.91
C LYS A 107 0.78 12.09 2.81
N ILE A 108 0.43 10.80 2.91
CA ILE A 108 -0.95 10.30 2.89
C ILE A 108 -1.76 10.90 4.06
N LEU A 109 -1.23 10.86 5.27
CA LEU A 109 -1.91 11.44 6.44
C LEU A 109 -2.10 12.96 6.32
N ASN A 110 -1.10 13.68 5.82
CA ASN A 110 -1.22 15.10 5.58
C ASN A 110 -2.27 15.42 4.50
N PHE A 111 -2.35 14.60 3.45
CA PHE A 111 -3.36 14.73 2.42
C PHE A 111 -4.77 14.52 3.00
N ILE A 112 -4.98 13.45 3.76
CA ILE A 112 -6.25 13.13 4.45
C ILE A 112 -6.67 14.30 5.34
N MET A 113 -5.76 14.80 6.19
CA MET A 113 -6.07 15.86 7.16
C MET A 113 -6.39 17.22 6.53
N LYS A 114 -5.96 17.47 5.28
CA LYS A 114 -6.26 18.69 4.53
C LYS A 114 -7.62 18.67 3.83
N GLN A 115 -8.27 17.51 3.72
CA GLN A 115 -9.59 17.43 3.09
C GLN A 115 -10.67 18.11 3.95
N PRO A 116 -11.77 18.59 3.36
CA PRO A 116 -12.85 19.25 4.10
C PRO A 116 -13.48 18.37 5.20
N GLN A 117 -13.59 17.06 4.97
CA GLN A 117 -14.22 16.11 5.89
C GLN A 117 -13.29 14.91 6.16
N PRO A 118 -12.15 15.11 6.85
CA PRO A 118 -11.07 14.11 6.95
C PRO A 118 -11.51 12.81 7.63
N LYS A 119 -12.51 12.89 8.52
CA LYS A 119 -13.08 11.74 9.24
C LYS A 119 -14.02 10.88 8.39
N GLN A 120 -14.40 11.34 7.19
CA GLN A 120 -15.30 10.62 6.29
C GLN A 120 -14.56 9.97 5.11
N ILE A 121 -13.25 10.24 4.97
CA ILE A 121 -12.45 9.65 3.91
C ILE A 121 -12.35 8.14 4.13
N ARG A 122 -12.59 7.39 3.05
CA ARG A 122 -12.53 5.93 3.02
C ARG A 122 -11.30 5.47 2.23
N TYR A 123 -10.83 4.26 2.47
CA TYR A 123 -9.79 3.63 1.67
C TYR A 123 -10.16 2.22 1.25
N SER A 124 -9.51 1.79 0.17
CA SER A 124 -9.49 0.44 -0.34
C SER A 124 -8.03 0.04 -0.59
N ALA A 125 -7.61 -1.09 -0.05
CA ALA A 125 -6.29 -1.69 -0.23
C ALA A 125 -6.36 -2.82 -1.27
N SER A 126 -5.19 -3.33 -1.64
CA SER A 126 -5.03 -4.50 -2.53
C SER A 126 -5.51 -5.83 -1.93
N ARG A 127 -5.75 -5.87 -0.61
CA ARG A 127 -6.01 -7.08 0.18
C ARG A 127 -7.34 -7.01 0.93
N SER A 128 -7.34 -7.32 2.23
CA SER A 128 -8.50 -7.47 3.12
C SER A 128 -9.41 -6.25 3.28
N ASP A 129 -8.94 -5.05 2.98
CA ASP A 129 -9.65 -3.80 3.27
C ASP A 129 -10.25 -3.17 1.99
N SER A 130 -11.56 -3.30 1.78
CA SER A 130 -12.22 -2.79 0.55
C SER A 130 -12.97 -1.47 0.72
N ASP A 131 -13.37 -1.07 1.92
CA ASP A 131 -14.17 0.15 2.12
C ASP A 131 -14.16 0.68 3.57
N PHE A 132 -12.99 1.00 4.11
CA PHE A 132 -12.83 1.36 5.53
C PHE A 132 -12.50 2.84 5.72
N LEU A 133 -12.82 3.40 6.89
CA LEU A 133 -12.44 4.78 7.23
C LEU A 133 -10.93 4.89 7.37
N CYS A 134 -10.33 5.89 6.73
CA CYS A 134 -8.90 6.19 6.85
C CYS A 134 -8.49 6.52 8.29
N LEU A 135 -9.36 7.24 9.01
CA LEU A 135 -9.12 7.65 10.39
C LEU A 135 -10.02 6.86 11.34
N PRO A 136 -9.50 6.40 12.49
CA PRO A 136 -8.17 6.68 13.03
C PRO A 136 -7.06 5.72 12.54
N ILE A 137 -7.39 4.71 11.73
CA ILE A 137 -6.53 3.54 11.54
C ILE A 137 -5.19 3.85 10.87
N LEU A 138 -5.14 4.68 9.82
CA LEU A 138 -3.87 5.05 9.17
C LEU A 138 -2.97 5.86 10.10
N LYS A 139 -3.54 6.68 11.00
CA LYS A 139 -2.78 7.41 12.01
C LYS A 139 -2.19 6.45 13.06
N GLN A 140 -2.94 5.42 13.44
CA GLN A 140 -2.45 4.38 14.34
C GLN A 140 -1.35 3.55 13.66
N TYR A 141 -1.51 3.24 12.37
CA TYR A 141 -0.50 2.53 11.59
C TYR A 141 0.80 3.33 11.46
N HIS A 142 0.73 4.62 11.16
CA HIS A 142 1.93 5.48 11.12
C HIS A 142 2.64 5.51 12.48
N ARG A 143 1.90 5.61 13.60
CA ARG A 143 2.49 5.53 14.95
C ARG A 143 3.13 4.16 15.22
N PHE A 144 2.47 3.07 14.82
CA PHE A 144 3.01 1.72 14.93
C PHE A 144 4.32 1.61 14.15
N PHE A 145 4.35 2.12 12.91
CA PHE A 145 5.54 2.13 12.07
C PHE A 145 6.68 2.95 12.70
N LEU A 146 6.39 4.15 13.21
CA LEU A 146 7.38 4.96 13.93
C LEU A 146 7.96 4.25 15.15
N ASN A 147 7.17 3.47 15.88
CA ASN A 147 7.68 2.65 16.99
C ASN A 147 8.64 1.56 16.51
N ILE A 148 8.39 0.96 15.34
CA ILE A 148 9.33 0.04 14.69
C ILE A 148 10.63 0.78 14.38
N LEU A 149 10.57 1.96 13.76
CA LEU A 149 11.76 2.75 13.42
C LEU A 149 12.55 3.21 14.66
N ALA A 150 11.86 3.59 15.73
CA ALA A 150 12.47 3.97 17.00
C ALA A 150 13.05 2.77 17.78
N GLY A 151 12.73 1.53 17.41
CA GLY A 151 13.17 0.33 18.13
C GLY A 151 12.39 0.06 19.41
N THR A 152 11.23 0.70 19.60
CA THR A 152 10.35 0.49 20.77
C THR A 152 9.30 -0.59 20.52
N GLN A 153 9.04 -0.93 19.26
CA GLN A 153 8.22 -2.08 18.88
C GLN A 153 9.08 -3.34 18.81
N ILE A 154 8.74 -4.34 19.63
CA ILE A 154 9.42 -5.64 19.62
C ILE A 154 8.96 -6.41 18.38
N GLY A 155 9.92 -6.94 17.63
CA GLY A 155 9.68 -7.88 16.54
C GLY A 155 10.22 -9.27 16.88
N SER A 156 9.93 -10.24 16.03
CA SER A 156 10.48 -11.59 16.10
C SER A 156 11.09 -11.99 14.75
N PRO A 157 12.20 -12.72 14.73
CA PRO A 157 12.76 -13.25 13.50
C PRO A 157 11.77 -14.20 12.80
N LEU A 158 11.76 -14.18 11.48
CA LEU A 158 10.89 -14.97 10.64
C LEU A 158 11.63 -15.29 9.33
N GLN A 159 11.60 -16.56 8.91
CA GLN A 159 12.05 -16.94 7.57
C GLN A 159 10.94 -16.64 6.57
N VAL A 160 11.25 -15.86 5.54
CA VAL A 160 10.37 -15.58 4.41
C VAL A 160 10.95 -16.18 3.13
N ASN A 161 10.12 -16.38 2.10
CA ASN A 161 10.56 -16.99 0.84
C ASN A 161 11.73 -16.24 0.18
N GLU A 162 11.88 -14.95 0.47
CA GLU A 162 12.89 -14.04 -0.08
C GLU A 162 14.15 -13.91 0.83
N GLY A 163 14.19 -14.59 1.98
CA GLY A 163 15.31 -14.57 2.93
C GLY A 163 14.89 -14.49 4.39
N ASP A 164 15.80 -14.04 5.26
CA ASP A 164 15.49 -13.80 6.67
C ASP A 164 14.89 -12.41 6.87
N GLY A 165 13.82 -12.31 7.67
CA GLY A 165 13.18 -11.05 8.02
C GLY A 165 12.78 -10.99 9.49
N TRP A 166 12.23 -9.84 9.89
CA TRP A 166 11.66 -9.60 11.20
C TRP A 166 10.20 -9.20 11.05
N ARG A 167 9.33 -9.93 11.75
CA ARG A 167 7.92 -9.57 11.85
C ARG A 167 7.70 -8.67 13.05
N TYR A 168 7.00 -7.57 12.83
CA TYR A 168 6.48 -6.68 13.86
C TYR A 168 4.96 -6.73 13.81
N GLU A 169 4.31 -6.87 14.98
CA GLU A 169 2.86 -6.90 15.09
C GLU A 169 2.39 -6.00 16.24
N ASN A 170 1.23 -5.38 16.08
CA ASN A 170 0.56 -4.73 17.20
C ASN A 170 -0.21 -5.77 18.06
N ARG A 171 -0.71 -5.34 19.22
CA ARG A 171 -1.30 -6.26 20.23
C ARG A 171 -2.47 -7.09 19.73
N ASP A 172 -3.34 -6.50 18.89
CA ASP A 172 -4.50 -7.19 18.32
C ASP A 172 -4.21 -7.86 16.97
N LYS A 173 -2.95 -7.82 16.51
CA LYS A 173 -2.47 -8.36 15.23
C LYS A 173 -3.23 -7.85 14.00
N SER A 174 -3.89 -6.69 14.12
CA SER A 174 -4.49 -5.99 12.99
C SER A 174 -3.44 -5.32 12.11
N MET A 175 -2.27 -4.99 12.65
CA MET A 175 -1.15 -4.39 11.91
C MET A 175 0.05 -5.33 11.97
N ARG A 176 0.56 -5.72 10.81
CA ARG A 176 1.73 -6.61 10.69
C ARG A 176 2.63 -6.12 9.58
N VAL A 177 3.91 -5.98 9.88
CA VAL A 177 4.94 -5.57 8.92
C VAL A 177 6.09 -6.54 9.03
N ILE A 178 6.56 -7.06 7.89
CA ILE A 178 7.79 -7.84 7.81
C ILE A 178 8.85 -6.96 7.16
N ILE A 179 10.01 -6.86 7.79
CA ILE A 179 11.15 -6.08 7.31
C ILE A 179 12.32 -7.04 7.04
N SER A 180 13.05 -6.87 5.95
CA SER A 180 14.25 -7.69 5.68
C SER A 180 15.33 -7.51 6.74
N SER A 181 16.17 -8.54 6.94
CA SER A 181 17.26 -8.49 7.90
C SER A 181 18.27 -7.36 7.61
N ASP A 182 18.60 -7.09 6.34
CA ASP A 182 19.48 -5.96 5.97
C ASP A 182 18.94 -4.62 6.49
N ILE A 183 17.66 -4.37 6.29
CA ILE A 183 17.02 -3.13 6.74
C ILE A 183 17.02 -3.06 8.27
N VAL A 184 16.74 -4.16 8.97
CA VAL A 184 16.78 -4.21 10.45
C VAL A 184 18.19 -3.90 10.96
N GLU A 185 19.23 -4.48 10.37
CA GLU A 185 20.62 -4.21 10.72
C GLU A 185 21.01 -2.74 10.48
N ARG A 186 20.55 -2.15 9.37
CA ARG A 186 20.76 -0.72 9.07
C ARG A 186 20.06 0.17 10.09
N LEU A 187 18.83 -0.16 10.49
CA LEU A 187 18.09 0.56 11.52
C LEU A 187 18.80 0.48 12.89
N ASN A 188 19.28 -0.70 13.29
CA ASN A 188 20.01 -0.89 14.53
C ASN A 188 21.31 -0.06 14.55
N ARG A 189 22.11 -0.13 13.47
CA ARG A 189 23.32 0.71 13.32
C ARG A 189 23.01 2.21 13.39
N ALA A 190 21.89 2.65 12.81
CA ALA A 190 21.48 4.06 12.86
C ALA A 190 21.12 4.49 14.30
N ARG A 191 20.46 3.63 15.07
CA ARG A 191 20.11 3.88 16.48
C ARG A 191 21.35 3.93 17.37
N GLU A 192 22.27 2.99 17.22
CA GLU A 192 23.54 2.96 17.95
C GLU A 192 24.34 4.25 17.73
N LYS A 193 24.42 4.71 16.47
CA LYS A 193 25.05 5.99 16.15
C LYS A 193 24.35 7.16 16.84
N ALA A 194 23.02 7.22 16.81
CA ALA A 194 22.27 8.31 17.44
C ALA A 194 22.50 8.38 18.96
N LEU A 195 22.65 7.24 19.64
CA LEU A 195 22.97 7.17 21.07
C LEU A 195 24.40 7.62 21.40
N GLN A 196 25.35 7.56 20.45
CA GLN A 196 26.73 8.02 20.67
C GLN A 196 26.88 9.55 20.60
N TYR A 197 25.90 10.26 20.03
CA TYR A 197 25.89 11.72 19.91
C TYR A 197 25.01 12.41 20.98
N HIS A 198 24.53 11.65 21.96
CA HIS A 198 23.77 12.11 23.13
C HIS A 198 24.53 11.77 24.42
#